data_AF-A0A382MD03-F1
#
_entry.id   AF-A0A382MD03-F1
#
_cell.length_a   1.000
_cell.length_b   1.000
_cell.length_c   1.000
_cell.angle_alpha   90.00
_cell.angle_beta   90.00
_cell.angle_gamma   90.00
#
_symmetry.space_group_name_H-M   'P 1'
#
loop_
_entity.id
_entity.type
_entity.pdbx_description
1 polymer ?
#
loop_
_entity_poly.entity_id
_entity_poly.type
_entity_poly.pdbx_seq_one_letter_code
_entity_poly.pdbx_strand_id
1 'polypeptide(L)'
;MIYPSLREFIKQLELNNELVRIKERVSPILEIAEITDRVSKQPRGGRALIFENVEGSTMPVLINAFGSTTRINSALGVHDIEKIPKDIDKYLKITPPSSLLEKVKLLPMLLEAASFPPKIVSSKQAPCQEVILTGNDVDLEKIPIIQCWPNDA
;
A
#
# COMPACT_ATOMS: atom_id res chain seq x y z
N MET A 1 3.85 7.08 11.27
CA MET A 1 3.74 6.13 10.15
C MET A 1 3.90 4.73 10.72
N ILE A 2 2.92 3.85 10.52
CA ILE A 2 2.88 2.53 11.19
C ILE A 2 3.95 1.59 10.63
N TYR A 3 4.12 1.62 9.30
CA TYR A 3 5.18 0.91 8.60
C TYR A 3 6.02 1.90 7.80
N PRO A 4 7.35 1.93 7.99
CA PRO A 4 8.22 2.87 7.28
C PRO A 4 8.44 2.50 5.81
N SER A 5 8.04 1.29 5.39
CA SER A 5 8.12 0.83 4.00
C SER A 5 7.17 -0.33 3.72
N LEU A 6 6.94 -0.63 2.43
CA LEU A 6 6.20 -1.81 2.00
C LEU A 6 6.84 -3.12 2.50
N ARG A 7 8.18 -3.17 2.60
CA ARG A 7 8.91 -4.35 3.10
C ARG A 7 8.55 -4.66 4.56
N GLU A 8 8.41 -3.63 5.39
CA GLU A 8 7.98 -3.81 6.79
C GLU A 8 6.51 -4.24 6.87
N PHE A 9 5.65 -3.72 5.99
CA PHE A 9 4.27 -4.19 5.94
C PHE A 9 4.17 -5.67 5.52
N ILE A 10 4.93 -6.09 4.50
CA ILE A 10 5.01 -7.49 4.08
C ILE A 10 5.41 -8.41 5.25
N LYS A 11 6.47 -8.05 6.00
CA LYS A 11 6.90 -8.81 7.19
C LYS A 11 5.77 -8.95 8.21
N GLN A 12 4.97 -7.90 8.40
CA GLN A 12 3.85 -7.93 9.33
C GLN A 12 2.70 -8.79 8.83
N LEU A 13 2.45 -8.83 7.52
CA LEU A 13 1.51 -9.78 6.95
C LEU A 13 1.99 -11.24 7.14
N GLU A 14 3.29 -11.51 7.00
CA GLU A 14 3.87 -12.85 7.27
C GLU A 14 3.71 -13.26 8.74
N LEU A 15 4.09 -12.39 9.67
CA LEU A 15 3.97 -12.64 11.11
C LEU A 15 2.53 -12.94 11.53
N ASN A 16 1.56 -12.30 10.88
CA ASN A 16 0.14 -12.48 11.16
C ASN A 16 -0.51 -13.61 10.34
N ASN A 17 0.27 -14.39 9.58
CA ASN A 17 -0.23 -15.44 8.68
C ASN A 17 -1.26 -14.92 7.63
N GLU A 18 -1.12 -13.67 7.24
CA GLU A 18 -1.94 -12.95 6.26
C GLU A 18 -1.27 -12.89 4.87
N LEU A 19 -0.11 -13.50 4.70
CA LEU A 19 0.65 -13.58 3.44
C LEU A 19 0.98 -15.04 3.08
N VAL A 20 1.00 -15.33 1.79
CA VAL A 20 1.58 -16.56 1.21
C VAL A 20 2.63 -16.20 0.19
N ARG A 21 3.75 -16.93 0.21
CA ARG A 21 4.75 -16.93 -0.86
C ARG A 21 4.54 -18.13 -1.76
N ILE A 22 4.43 -17.88 -3.06
CA ILE A 22 4.29 -18.88 -4.12
C ILE A 22 5.64 -18.96 -4.83
N LYS A 23 6.24 -20.16 -4.81
CA LYS A 23 7.61 -20.41 -5.31
C LYS A 23 7.62 -21.01 -6.72
N GLU A 24 6.51 -21.62 -7.08
CA GLU A 24 6.24 -22.17 -8.39
C GLU A 24 6.36 -21.05 -9.44
N ARG A 25 6.82 -21.42 -10.64
CA ARG A 25 6.85 -20.48 -11.77
C ARG A 25 5.41 -20.19 -12.18
N VAL A 26 5.04 -18.92 -12.21
CA VAL A 26 3.70 -18.47 -12.62
C VAL A 26 3.82 -17.40 -13.70
N SER A 27 2.97 -17.48 -14.71
CA SER A 27 2.93 -16.50 -15.78
C SER A 27 2.29 -15.18 -15.31
N PRO A 28 2.87 -14.01 -15.64
CA PRO A 28 2.18 -12.74 -15.45
C PRO A 28 1.01 -12.57 -16.43
N ILE A 29 0.92 -13.43 -17.44
CA ILE A 29 -0.17 -13.46 -18.41
C ILE A 29 -1.29 -14.32 -17.87
N LEU A 30 -2.35 -13.68 -17.35
CA LEU A 30 -3.60 -14.28 -16.84
C LEU A 30 -3.47 -15.16 -15.59
N GLU A 31 -2.39 -15.91 -15.39
CA GLU A 31 -2.29 -16.89 -14.29
C GLU A 31 -2.22 -16.22 -12.91
N ILE A 32 -1.36 -15.22 -12.73
CA ILE A 32 -1.31 -14.45 -11.47
C ILE A 32 -2.68 -13.84 -11.17
N ALA A 33 -3.38 -13.32 -12.19
CA ALA A 33 -4.69 -12.72 -12.05
C ALA A 33 -5.75 -13.74 -11.63
N GLU A 34 -5.82 -14.90 -12.30
CA GLU A 34 -6.76 -15.99 -11.97
C GLU A 34 -6.53 -16.55 -10.56
N ILE A 35 -5.27 -16.78 -10.17
CA ILE A 35 -4.94 -17.24 -8.81
C ILE A 35 -5.39 -16.19 -7.79
N THR A 36 -5.09 -14.92 -8.06
CA THR A 36 -5.47 -13.80 -7.18
C THR A 36 -6.98 -13.66 -7.08
N ASP A 37 -7.71 -13.80 -8.19
CA ASP A 37 -9.17 -13.72 -8.23
C ASP A 37 -9.81 -14.75 -7.29
N ARG A 38 -9.39 -16.02 -7.40
CA ARG A 38 -9.85 -17.09 -6.52
C ARG A 38 -9.54 -16.81 -5.06
N VAL A 39 -8.32 -16.36 -4.76
CA VAL A 39 -7.89 -16.08 -3.37
C VAL A 39 -8.67 -14.90 -2.80
N SER A 40 -8.82 -13.80 -3.54
CA SER A 40 -9.52 -12.60 -3.08
C SER A 40 -11.00 -12.86 -2.75
N LYS A 41 -11.62 -13.84 -3.40
CA LYS A 41 -13.01 -14.26 -3.18
C LYS A 41 -13.19 -15.25 -2.03
N GLN A 42 -12.11 -15.69 -1.39
CA GLN A 42 -12.19 -16.53 -0.19
C GLN A 42 -12.79 -15.74 0.99
N PRO A 43 -13.32 -16.42 2.02
CA PRO A 43 -13.80 -15.75 3.23
C PRO A 43 -12.75 -14.79 3.80
N ARG A 44 -13.20 -13.59 4.18
CA ARG A 44 -12.34 -12.49 4.67
C ARG A 44 -11.28 -12.01 3.65
N GLY A 45 -11.47 -12.23 2.35
CA GLY A 45 -10.61 -11.66 1.31
C GLY A 45 -9.34 -12.47 0.99
N GLY A 46 -9.27 -13.72 1.48
CA GLY A 46 -8.11 -14.60 1.36
C GLY A 46 -6.83 -14.01 1.97
N ARG A 47 -5.68 -14.57 1.62
CA ARG A 47 -4.36 -14.04 2.02
C ARG A 47 -3.77 -13.15 0.93
N ALA A 48 -2.88 -12.23 1.30
CA ALA A 48 -2.01 -11.56 0.34
C ALA A 48 -1.05 -12.58 -0.30
N LEU A 49 -0.58 -12.30 -1.51
CA LEU A 49 0.24 -13.22 -2.30
C LEU A 49 1.53 -12.55 -2.74
N ILE A 50 2.67 -13.23 -2.59
CA ILE A 50 3.92 -12.91 -3.27
C ILE A 50 4.27 -14.06 -4.20
N PHE A 51 4.35 -13.78 -5.50
CA PHE A 51 4.89 -14.68 -6.50
C PHE A 51 6.40 -14.42 -6.63
N GLU A 52 7.22 -15.38 -6.21
CA GLU A 52 8.68 -15.22 -6.17
C GLU A 52 9.36 -15.56 -7.50
N ASN A 53 8.70 -16.35 -8.35
CA ASN A 53 9.21 -16.83 -9.61
C ASN A 53 8.22 -16.49 -10.74
N VAL A 54 8.37 -15.30 -11.31
CA VAL A 54 7.49 -14.80 -12.37
C VAL A 54 8.16 -15.02 -13.72
N GLU A 55 7.44 -15.64 -14.65
CA GLU A 55 7.96 -15.86 -16.00
C GLU A 55 8.39 -14.54 -16.66
N GLY A 56 9.60 -14.54 -17.23
CA GLY A 56 10.15 -13.39 -17.95
C GLY A 56 10.69 -12.26 -17.06
N SER A 57 10.60 -12.34 -15.73
CA SER A 57 11.10 -11.29 -14.83
C SER A 57 11.82 -11.85 -13.60
N THR A 58 12.84 -11.12 -13.15
CA THR A 58 13.50 -11.38 -11.84
C THR A 58 12.81 -10.67 -10.69
N MET A 59 11.81 -9.81 -10.97
CA MET A 59 11.10 -9.06 -9.95
C MET A 59 9.89 -9.87 -9.44
N PRO A 60 9.75 -10.06 -8.12
CA PRO A 60 8.58 -10.73 -7.56
C PRO A 60 7.33 -9.82 -7.64
N VAL A 61 6.15 -10.44 -7.65
CA VAL A 61 4.87 -9.74 -7.68
C VAL A 61 4.16 -9.90 -6.34
N LEU A 62 3.93 -8.78 -5.64
CA LEU A 62 3.01 -8.70 -4.49
C LEU A 62 1.63 -8.28 -4.99
N ILE A 63 0.60 -9.04 -4.66
CA ILE A 63 -0.80 -8.73 -4.99
C ILE A 63 -1.74 -9.17 -3.86
N ASN A 64 -2.98 -8.68 -3.88
CA ASN A 64 -3.98 -8.89 -2.83
C ASN A 64 -3.56 -8.40 -1.43
N ALA A 65 -2.53 -7.55 -1.34
CA ALA A 65 -2.00 -7.00 -0.09
C ALA A 65 -3.07 -6.30 0.77
N PHE A 66 -4.07 -5.71 0.11
CA PHE A 66 -5.18 -4.99 0.75
C PHE A 66 -6.54 -5.69 0.53
N GLY A 67 -6.55 -6.97 0.17
CA GLY A 67 -7.78 -7.71 -0.15
C GLY A 67 -8.76 -7.94 1.00
N SER A 68 -8.48 -7.46 2.21
CA SER A 68 -9.35 -7.63 3.37
C SER A 68 -9.41 -6.38 4.25
N THR A 69 -10.54 -6.17 4.92
CA THR A 69 -10.70 -5.09 5.91
C THR A 69 -9.65 -5.19 7.01
N THR A 70 -9.30 -6.40 7.46
CA THR A 70 -8.23 -6.62 8.45
C THR A 70 -6.88 -6.11 7.97
N ARG A 71 -6.48 -6.42 6.72
CA ARG A 71 -5.21 -5.95 6.16
C ARG A 71 -5.22 -4.44 5.91
N ILE A 72 -6.35 -3.87 5.48
CA ILE A 72 -6.48 -2.41 5.32
C ILE A 72 -6.37 -1.70 6.69
N ASN A 73 -7.08 -2.19 7.70
CA ASN A 73 -7.01 -1.71 9.08
C ASN A 73 -5.57 -1.73 9.60
N SER A 74 -4.86 -2.85 9.40
CA SER A 74 -3.44 -2.98 9.76
C SER A 74 -2.56 -1.98 9.01
N ALA A 75 -2.72 -1.84 7.69
CA ALA A 75 -1.95 -0.90 6.87
C ALA A 75 -2.11 0.56 7.34
N LEU A 76 -3.31 0.91 7.81
CA LEU A 76 -3.66 2.26 8.27
C LEU A 76 -3.46 2.45 9.78
N GLY A 77 -3.11 1.40 10.53
CA GLY A 77 -2.91 1.47 11.99
C GLY A 77 -4.17 1.70 12.79
N VAL A 78 -5.31 1.22 12.30
CA VAL A 78 -6.61 1.40 12.95
C VAL A 78 -7.26 0.05 13.19
N HIS A 79 -8.14 -0.03 14.19
CA HIS A 79 -9.00 -1.21 14.39
C HIS A 79 -10.26 -1.17 13.52
N ASP A 80 -10.66 0.03 13.10
CA ASP A 80 -11.84 0.31 12.31
C ASP A 80 -11.50 1.43 11.31
N ILE A 81 -11.57 1.11 10.02
CA ILE A 81 -11.28 2.04 8.93
C ILE A 81 -12.22 3.25 8.95
N GLU A 82 -13.44 3.11 9.46
CA GLU A 82 -14.43 4.19 9.57
C GLU A 82 -14.01 5.29 10.55
N LYS A 83 -12.98 5.04 11.37
CA LYS A 83 -12.38 6.09 12.21
C LYS A 83 -11.72 7.18 11.37
N ILE A 84 -11.10 6.83 10.25
CA ILE A 84 -10.33 7.77 9.42
C ILE A 84 -11.22 8.89 8.85
N PRO A 85 -12.33 8.60 8.14
CA PRO A 85 -13.21 9.66 7.64
C PRO A 85 -13.79 10.51 8.78
N LYS A 86 -14.12 9.90 9.93
CA LYS A 86 -14.61 10.63 11.13
C LYS A 86 -13.55 11.60 11.69
N ASP A 87 -12.28 11.23 11.63
CA ASP A 87 -11.18 12.10 12.06
C ASP A 87 -10.93 13.22 11.04
N ILE A 88 -10.98 12.92 9.73
CA ILE A 88 -10.85 13.93 8.66
C ILE A 88 -11.99 14.97 8.73
N ASP A 89 -13.21 14.54 9.03
CA ASP A 89 -14.39 15.40 9.16
C ASP A 89 -14.20 16.57 10.12
N LYS A 90 -13.38 16.39 11.17
CA LYS A 90 -13.04 17.43 12.15
C LYS A 90 -12.29 18.60 11.51
N TYR A 91 -11.46 18.31 10.50
CA TYR A 91 -10.67 19.29 9.77
C TYR A 91 -11.45 19.97 8.64
N LEU A 92 -12.45 19.30 8.07
CA LEU A 92 -13.29 19.87 7.01
C LEU A 92 -14.38 20.81 7.55
N LYS A 93 -14.85 20.55 8.78
CA LYS A 93 -15.96 21.31 9.41
C LYS A 93 -15.48 22.42 10.34
N ILE A 94 -14.29 22.99 10.09
CA ILE A 94 -13.74 24.09 10.89
C ILE A 94 -14.58 25.35 10.64
N THR A 95 -15.28 25.81 11.67
CA THR A 95 -15.92 27.12 11.68
C THR A 95 -14.89 28.20 12.01
N PRO A 96 -14.93 29.37 11.34
CA PRO A 96 -14.06 30.49 11.69
C PRO A 96 -14.27 30.89 13.16
N PRO A 97 -13.21 30.90 14.00
CA PRO A 97 -13.35 31.24 15.40
C PRO A 97 -13.66 32.74 15.55
N SER A 98 -14.68 33.05 16.35
CA SER A 98 -15.13 34.42 16.63
C SER A 98 -14.55 34.96 17.94
N SER A 99 -14.20 34.08 18.88
CA SER A 99 -13.70 34.46 20.22
C SER A 99 -12.26 34.02 20.49
N LEU A 100 -11.59 34.67 21.46
CA LEU A 100 -10.25 34.28 21.93
C LEU A 100 -10.23 32.83 22.47
N LEU A 101 -11.28 32.41 23.17
CA LEU A 101 -11.40 31.05 23.71
C LEU A 101 -11.49 30.01 22.59
N GLU A 102 -12.23 30.29 21.52
CA GLU A 102 -12.33 29.41 20.35
C GLU A 102 -10.99 29.27 19.63
N LYS A 103 -10.22 30.37 19.49
CA LYS A 103 -8.87 30.33 18.91
C LYS A 103 -7.92 29.41 19.70
N VAL A 104 -7.96 29.46 21.03
CA VAL A 104 -7.14 28.58 21.89
C VAL A 104 -7.55 27.11 21.71
N LYS A 105 -8.84 26.81 21.57
CA LYS A 105 -9.34 25.44 21.35
C LYS A 105 -8.92 24.86 19.99
N LEU A 106 -8.72 25.69 18.97
CA LEU A 106 -8.27 25.25 17.64
C LEU A 106 -6.76 24.98 17.57
N LEU A 107 -5.96 25.55 18.47
CA LEU A 107 -4.50 25.46 18.43
C LEU A 107 -3.97 24.01 18.43
N PRO A 108 -4.45 23.06 19.28
CA PRO A 108 -3.97 21.68 19.25
C PRO A 108 -4.21 20.98 17.90
N MET A 109 -5.39 21.20 17.30
CA MET A 109 -5.74 20.63 16.00
C MET A 109 -4.88 21.22 14.88
N LEU A 110 -4.55 22.51 14.93
CA LEU A 110 -3.64 23.14 13.96
C LEU A 110 -2.21 22.60 14.11
N LEU A 111 -1.75 22.35 15.33
CA LEU A 111 -0.44 21.73 15.59
C LEU A 111 -0.39 20.28 15.06
N GLU A 112 -1.47 19.52 15.23
CA GLU A 112 -1.60 18.18 14.65
C GLU A 112 -1.57 18.24 13.11
N ALA A 113 -2.35 19.15 12.50
CA ALA A 113 -2.37 19.33 11.05
C ALA A 113 -1.01 19.75 10.46
N ALA A 114 -0.23 20.53 11.21
CA ALA A 114 1.13 20.91 10.80
C ALA A 114 2.09 19.71 10.68
N SER A 115 1.74 18.54 11.24
CA SER A 115 2.52 17.30 11.12
C SER A 115 2.20 16.48 9.86
N PHE A 116 1.16 16.82 9.10
CA PHE A 116 0.70 16.06 7.93
C PHE A 116 1.58 16.16 6.69
N PRO A 117 2.20 17.31 6.36
CA PRO A 117 3.04 17.41 5.17
C PRO A 117 4.17 16.37 5.18
N PRO A 118 4.52 15.81 4.01
CA PRO A 118 5.60 14.83 3.92
C PRO A 118 6.95 15.47 4.28
N LYS A 119 7.84 14.66 4.85
CA LYS A 119 9.23 15.05 5.09
C LYS A 119 10.06 14.83 3.82
N ILE A 120 10.73 15.87 3.35
CA ILE A 120 11.72 15.76 2.27
C ILE A 120 12.97 15.06 2.83
N VAL A 121 13.46 14.05 2.12
CA VAL A 121 14.64 13.26 2.49
C VAL A 121 15.68 13.31 1.38
N SER A 122 16.95 13.06 1.73
CA SER A 122 18.03 12.98 0.75
C SER A 122 17.98 11.67 -0.03
N SER A 123 18.62 11.62 -1.20
CA SER A 123 18.75 10.39 -2.01
C SER A 123 19.40 9.24 -1.24
N LYS A 124 20.33 9.52 -0.32
CA LYS A 124 20.94 8.52 0.57
C LYS A 124 19.95 7.79 1.48
N GLN A 125 18.77 8.38 1.70
CA GLN A 125 17.70 7.83 2.53
C GLN A 125 16.51 7.32 1.69
N ALA A 126 16.66 7.26 0.36
CA ALA A 126 15.60 6.89 -0.57
C ALA A 126 15.96 5.59 -1.34
N PRO A 127 15.71 4.40 -0.76
CA PRO A 127 15.98 3.12 -1.42
C PRO A 127 15.34 2.95 -2.80
N CYS A 128 14.25 3.68 -3.08
CA CYS A 128 13.61 3.69 -4.39
C CYS A 128 14.49 4.30 -5.51
N GLN A 129 15.64 4.89 -5.17
CA GLN A 129 16.61 5.47 -6.12
C GLN A 129 17.92 4.67 -6.21
N GLU A 130 17.98 3.45 -5.66
CA GLU A 130 19.18 2.60 -5.69
C GLU A 130 19.54 2.09 -7.09
N VAL A 131 18.54 1.82 -7.93
CA VAL A 131 18.71 1.35 -9.31
C VAL A 131 18.09 2.39 -10.25
N ILE A 132 18.92 2.96 -11.13
CA ILE A 132 18.52 4.03 -12.06
C ILE A 132 18.84 3.57 -13.48
N LEU A 133 17.80 3.44 -14.30
CA LEU A 133 17.90 3.19 -15.74
C LEU A 133 17.37 4.44 -16.45
N THR A 134 18.13 4.97 -17.42
CA THR A 134 17.72 6.17 -18.17
C THR A 134 18.01 6.00 -19.66
N GLY A 135 17.29 6.76 -20.50
CA GLY A 135 17.45 6.72 -21.95
C GLY A 135 17.25 5.32 -22.53
N ASN A 136 18.25 4.83 -23.26
CA ASN A 136 18.20 3.53 -23.94
C ASN A 136 18.30 2.33 -22.99
N ASP A 137 18.66 2.53 -21.72
CA ASP A 137 18.69 1.44 -20.73
C ASP A 137 17.30 1.12 -20.15
N VAL A 138 16.31 1.96 -20.43
CA VAL A 138 14.92 1.76 -19.99
C VAL A 138 14.28 0.66 -20.82
N ASP A 139 13.90 -0.41 -20.14
CA ASP A 139 13.21 -1.55 -20.71
C ASP A 139 12.10 -1.98 -19.76
N LEU A 140 10.84 -1.73 -20.17
CA LEU A 140 9.65 -2.03 -19.37
C LEU A 140 9.30 -3.52 -19.39
N GLU A 141 9.82 -4.30 -20.33
CA GLU A 141 9.58 -5.75 -20.41
C GLU A 141 10.22 -6.49 -19.23
N LYS A 142 11.20 -5.87 -18.55
CA LYS A 142 11.79 -6.38 -17.29
C LYS A 142 10.81 -6.36 -16.12
N ILE A 143 9.78 -5.52 -16.17
CA ILE A 143 8.74 -5.43 -15.14
C ILE A 143 7.67 -6.49 -15.46
N PRO A 144 7.27 -7.34 -14.50
CA PRO A 144 6.22 -8.34 -14.68
C PRO A 144 4.85 -7.67 -14.65
N ILE A 145 4.54 -6.89 -15.69
CA ILE A 145 3.23 -6.27 -15.87
C ILE A 145 2.22 -7.40 -16.08
N ILE A 146 1.15 -7.39 -15.30
CA ILE A 146 0.14 -8.45 -15.31
C ILE A 146 -0.88 -8.15 -16.40
N GLN A 147 -1.08 -9.10 -17.32
CA GLN A 147 -2.29 -9.12 -18.14
C GLN A 147 -3.41 -9.73 -17.29
N CYS A 148 -4.44 -8.95 -16.98
CA CYS A 148 -5.46 -9.34 -16.03
C CYS A 148 -6.58 -10.15 -16.70
N TRP A 149 -6.96 -9.77 -17.92
CA TRP A 149 -8.00 -10.40 -18.70
C TRP A 149 -7.56 -10.74 -20.12
N PRO A 150 -8.15 -11.78 -20.77
CA PRO A 150 -7.74 -12.22 -22.10
C PRO A 150 -7.79 -11.15 -23.19
N ASN A 151 -8.61 -10.12 -23.02
CA ASN A 151 -8.83 -9.06 -23.99
C ASN A 151 -8.30 -7.69 -23.50
N ASP A 152 -7.47 -7.65 -22.46
CA ASP A 152 -6.72 -6.44 -22.13
C ASP A 152 -5.85 -6.03 -23.33
N ALA A 153 -5.77 -4.72 -23.57
CA ALA A 153 -5.09 -4.12 -24.73
C ALA A 153 -3.56 -4.11 -24.61
#